data_AF-A0A835MBB5-F1
#
_entry.id   AF-A0A835MBB5-F1
#
_cell.length_a   1.000
_cell.length_b   1.000
_cell.length_c   1.000
_cell.angle_alpha   90.00
_cell.angle_beta   90.00
_cell.angle_gamma   90.00
#
_symmetry.space_group_name_H-M   'P 1'
#
loop_
_entity.id
_entity.type
_entity.pdbx_description
1 polymer ?
#
loop_
_entity_poly.entity_id
_entity_poly.type
_entity_poly.pdbx_seq_one_letter_code
_entity_poly.pdbx_strand_id
1 'polypeptide(L)'
;MEVKSGSSAHRFWEAVMDFTSLLPPKNGKVLERDEFSVGSPVVAFAKGKVRLVYNANQIMVNGVIDGELTSLYKNIKDKIQVIPKGDGNIMKWSIEFENVNKEIPDPNMFQDYAGKMLIGLDAYIFFFLLVNFIYVFMGMDT
;
A
#
# COMPACT_ATOMS: atom_id res chain seq x y z
N MET A 1 7.83 -8.87 -3.67
CA MET A 1 9.07 -8.09 -3.54
C MET A 1 9.30 -7.68 -2.09
N GLU A 2 10.54 -7.35 -1.75
CA GLU A 2 10.92 -6.78 -0.45
C GLU A 2 11.69 -5.48 -0.65
N VAL A 3 11.38 -4.46 0.13
CA VAL A 3 12.05 -3.15 0.10
C VAL A 3 12.48 -2.80 1.52
N LYS A 4 13.74 -2.39 1.69
CA LYS A 4 14.25 -1.90 2.98
C LYS A 4 13.91 -0.42 3.11
N SER A 5 13.43 -0.02 4.29
CA SER A 5 13.14 1.37 4.64
C SER A 5 13.95 1.75 5.88
N GLY A 6 14.44 2.99 5.89
CA GLY A 6 15.13 3.55 7.04
C GLY A 6 14.18 4.01 8.14
N SER A 7 12.89 4.20 7.82
CA SER A 7 11.87 4.60 8.79
C SER A 7 11.52 3.46 9.74
N SER A 8 11.19 3.80 10.99
CA SER A 8 10.67 2.80 11.94
C SER A 8 9.40 2.14 11.39
N ALA A 9 9.22 0.84 11.66
CA ALA A 9 8.02 0.11 11.22
C ALA A 9 6.70 0.74 11.68
N HIS A 10 6.68 1.36 12.87
CA HIS A 10 5.49 2.05 13.39
C HIS A 10 5.09 3.25 12.51
N ARG A 11 5.99 4.22 12.32
CA ARG A 11 5.74 5.40 11.47
C ARG A 11 5.43 5.02 10.02
N PHE A 12 6.14 4.02 9.50
CA PHE A 12 5.90 3.57 8.14
C PHE A 12 4.49 2.98 7.99
N TRP A 13 4.06 2.15 8.95
CA TRP A 13 2.71 1.61 8.96
C TRP A 13 1.64 2.70 9.09
N GLU A 14 1.85 3.71 9.94
CA GLU A 14 0.95 4.86 10.04
C GLU A 14 0.83 5.59 8.70
N ALA A 15 1.95 5.89 8.03
CA ALA A 15 1.94 6.53 6.72
C ALA A 15 1.23 5.68 5.65
N VAL A 16 1.37 4.34 5.68
CA VAL A 16 0.59 3.43 4.81
C VAL A 16 -0.89 3.54 5.10
N MET A 17 -1.29 3.58 6.36
CA MET A 17 -2.69 3.71 6.75
C MET A 17 -3.26 5.08 6.35
N ASP A 18 -2.51 6.16 6.53
CA ASP A 18 -2.90 7.52 6.17
C ASP A 18 -3.03 7.70 4.66
N PHE A 19 -2.05 7.22 3.88
CA PHE A 19 -2.08 7.27 2.42
C PHE A 19 -3.27 6.49 1.85
N THR A 20 -3.66 5.41 2.52
CA THR A 20 -4.76 4.55 2.08
C THR A 20 -6.10 4.92 2.71
N SER A 21 -6.14 5.84 3.69
CA SER A 21 -7.36 6.25 4.38
C SER A 21 -8.03 7.41 3.65
N LEU A 22 -9.03 7.09 2.83
CA LEU A 22 -10.18 7.98 2.65
C LEU A 22 -11.22 7.77 3.75
N LEU A 23 -11.29 6.56 4.34
CA LEU A 23 -12.01 6.26 5.59
C LEU A 23 -11.31 5.10 6.32
N PRO A 24 -11.06 5.18 7.65
CA PRO A 24 -10.32 4.13 8.36
C PRO A 24 -11.23 2.95 8.75
N PRO A 25 -10.90 1.70 8.39
CA PRO A 25 -11.38 0.55 9.15
C PRO A 25 -10.64 0.47 10.48
N LYS A 26 -11.35 0.57 11.60
CA LYS A 26 -10.82 0.05 12.87
C LYS A 26 -11.24 -1.41 13.02
N ASN A 27 -10.25 -2.30 12.91
CA ASN A 27 -10.31 -3.75 13.14
C ASN A 27 -11.49 -4.46 12.44
N GLY A 28 -11.39 -4.67 11.12
CA GLY A 28 -12.38 -5.44 10.40
C GLY A 28 -12.18 -5.51 8.90
N LYS A 29 -13.04 -6.30 8.25
CA LYS A 29 -13.21 -6.34 6.80
C LYS A 29 -14.03 -5.12 6.38
N VAL A 30 -13.47 -4.28 5.53
CA VAL A 30 -14.23 -3.21 4.86
C VAL A 30 -14.43 -3.58 3.41
N LEU A 31 -15.67 -3.47 2.95
CA LEU A 31 -16.07 -3.68 1.58
C LEU A 31 -16.44 -2.31 1.02
N GLU A 32 -15.59 -1.82 0.13
CA GLU A 32 -15.67 -0.51 -0.50
C GLU A 32 -16.15 -0.73 -1.93
N ARG A 33 -17.18 0.01 -2.37
CA ARG A 33 -17.71 -0.03 -3.75
C ARG A 33 -17.55 1.32 -4.43
N ASP A 34 -16.35 1.89 -4.29
CA ASP A 34 -16.00 3.16 -4.89
C ASP A 34 -15.00 2.94 -6.04
N GLU A 35 -15.07 3.80 -7.05
CA GLU A 35 -14.17 3.78 -8.20
C GLU A 35 -12.83 4.40 -7.80
N PHE A 36 -11.80 3.57 -7.70
CA PHE A 36 -10.44 3.99 -7.39
C PHE A 36 -9.55 3.81 -8.61
N SER A 37 -8.78 4.85 -8.95
CA SER A 37 -7.75 4.70 -9.99
C SER A 37 -6.57 3.92 -9.43
N VAL A 38 -6.24 2.80 -10.05
CA VAL A 38 -5.13 1.94 -9.64
C VAL A 38 -3.78 2.65 -9.81
N GLY A 39 -3.75 3.83 -10.47
CA GLY A 39 -2.54 4.62 -10.72
C GLY A 39 -1.57 3.95 -11.69
N SER A 40 -1.97 2.81 -12.27
CA SER A 40 -1.24 2.07 -13.29
C SER A 40 -1.56 2.66 -14.66
N PRO A 41 -0.55 2.89 -15.54
CA PRO A 41 -0.78 3.39 -16.90
C PRO A 41 -1.55 2.42 -17.80
N VAL A 42 -1.84 1.18 -17.35
CA VAL A 42 -2.49 0.12 -18.14
C VAL A 42 -3.85 -0.29 -17.59
N VAL A 43 -4.09 -0.11 -16.28
CA VAL A 43 -5.36 -0.43 -15.64
C VAL A 43 -5.82 0.83 -14.95
N ALA A 44 -6.91 1.40 -15.45
CA ALA A 44 -7.33 2.73 -15.06
C ALA A 44 -8.17 2.68 -13.79
N PHE A 45 -8.97 1.63 -13.56
CA PHE A 45 -9.97 1.63 -12.48
C PHE A 45 -10.25 0.26 -11.83
N ALA A 46 -10.45 0.28 -10.51
CA ALA A 46 -11.12 -0.77 -9.73
C ALA A 46 -12.39 -0.18 -9.11
N LYS A 47 -13.52 -0.89 -9.20
CA LYS A 47 -14.85 -0.40 -8.78
C LYS A 47 -15.34 -1.00 -7.46
N GLY A 48 -14.70 -2.07 -7.01
CA GLY A 48 -15.00 -2.69 -5.73
C GLY A 48 -13.76 -3.28 -5.13
N LYS A 49 -13.51 -2.99 -3.86
CA LYS A 49 -12.35 -3.46 -3.10
C LYS A 49 -12.77 -4.03 -1.76
N VAL A 50 -12.14 -5.13 -1.36
CA VAL A 50 -12.19 -5.63 0.01
C VAL A 50 -10.85 -5.33 0.65
N ARG A 51 -10.88 -4.65 1.79
CA ARG A 51 -9.68 -4.38 2.60
C ARG A 51 -9.75 -5.13 3.91
N LEU A 52 -8.69 -5.85 4.23
CA LEU A 52 -8.46 -6.52 5.51
C LEU A 52 -7.20 -5.92 6.14
N VAL A 53 -7.31 -5.47 7.37
CA VAL A 53 -6.19 -4.87 8.12
C VAL A 53 -5.97 -5.65 9.41
N TYR A 54 -4.76 -6.16 9.58
CA TYR A 54 -4.32 -6.86 10.79
C TYR A 54 -3.28 -6.00 11.51
N ASN A 55 -3.76 -5.05 12.31
CA ASN A 55 -2.92 -4.04 12.96
C ASN A 55 -1.79 -4.64 13.82
N ALA A 56 -2.07 -5.72 14.55
CA ALA A 56 -1.08 -6.38 15.41
C ALA A 56 0.15 -6.89 14.64
N ASN A 57 -0.02 -7.21 13.35
CA ASN A 57 1.05 -7.71 12.50
C ASN A 57 1.47 -6.71 11.42
N GLN A 58 0.87 -5.51 11.39
CA GLN A 58 1.07 -4.50 10.35
C GLN A 58 0.91 -5.08 8.93
N ILE A 59 -0.19 -5.81 8.74
CA ILE A 59 -0.56 -6.42 7.46
C ILE A 59 -1.80 -5.75 6.91
N MET A 60 -1.76 -5.38 5.63
CA MET A 60 -2.91 -4.99 4.83
C MET A 60 -3.08 -5.96 3.67
N VAL A 61 -4.30 -6.44 3.45
CA VAL A 61 -4.67 -7.22 2.25
C VAL A 61 -5.80 -6.48 1.55
N ASN A 62 -5.66 -6.37 0.25
CA ASN A 62 -6.47 -5.55 -0.63
C ASN A 62 -6.91 -6.43 -1.79
N GLY A 63 -8.17 -6.85 -1.83
CA GLY A 63 -8.73 -7.63 -2.92
C GLY A 63 -9.61 -6.78 -3.82
N VAL A 64 -9.58 -7.01 -5.13
CA VAL A 64 -10.50 -6.37 -6.08
C VAL A 64 -11.67 -7.31 -6.35
N ILE A 65 -12.88 -6.78 -6.29
CA ILE A 65 -14.14 -7.54 -6.47
C ILE A 65 -15.02 -6.98 -7.61
N ASP A 66 -14.67 -5.81 -8.17
CA ASP A 66 -15.33 -5.24 -9.34
C ASP A 66 -14.38 -4.28 -10.09
N GLY A 67 -14.60 -4.06 -11.39
CA GLY A 67 -13.81 -3.20 -12.27
C GLY A 67 -12.94 -3.94 -13.28
N GLU A 68 -12.08 -3.21 -13.99
CA GLU A 68 -11.31 -3.72 -15.15
C GLU A 68 -10.48 -4.96 -14.80
N LEU A 69 -9.88 -4.99 -13.60
CA LEU A 69 -9.07 -6.13 -13.14
C LEU A 69 -9.84 -7.44 -13.04
N THR A 70 -11.17 -7.40 -12.79
CA THR A 70 -11.99 -8.62 -12.65
C THR A 70 -12.24 -9.32 -13.99
N SER A 71 -12.05 -8.61 -15.12
CA SER A 71 -12.08 -9.21 -16.46
C SER A 71 -10.82 -10.00 -16.80
N LEU A 72 -9.71 -9.71 -16.11
CA LEU A 72 -8.41 -10.34 -16.33
C LEU A 72 -8.14 -11.44 -15.29
N TYR A 73 -8.59 -11.22 -14.05
CA TYR A 73 -8.33 -12.12 -12.93
C TYR A 73 -9.64 -12.42 -12.19
N LYS A 74 -9.94 -13.72 -12.00
CA LYS A 74 -11.06 -14.17 -11.16
C LYS A 74 -10.89 -13.71 -9.73
N ASN A 75 -9.64 -13.73 -9.26
CA ASN A 75 -9.23 -13.27 -7.95
C ASN A 75 -7.94 -12.49 -8.12
N ILE A 76 -7.83 -11.32 -7.51
CA ILE A 76 -6.59 -10.55 -7.44
C ILE A 76 -6.54 -9.82 -6.11
N LYS A 77 -5.45 -10.02 -5.38
CA LYS A 77 -5.23 -9.45 -4.05
C LYS A 77 -3.78 -8.99 -3.90
N ASP A 78 -3.56 -7.74 -3.52
CA ASP A 78 -2.27 -7.30 -3.02
C ASP A 78 -2.20 -7.43 -1.49
N LYS A 79 -1.01 -7.74 -1.01
CA LYS A 79 -0.70 -7.83 0.41
C LYS A 79 0.53 -6.98 0.69
N ILE A 80 0.40 -6.07 1.65
CA ILE A 80 1.47 -5.28 2.23
C ILE A 80 1.71 -5.77 3.65
N GLN A 81 2.97 -5.97 4.01
CA GLN A 81 3.38 -6.25 5.38
C GLN A 81 4.60 -5.42 5.73
N VAL A 82 4.54 -4.71 6.86
CA VAL A 82 5.68 -3.99 7.42
C VAL A 82 6.27 -4.83 8.55
N ILE A 83 7.57 -5.10 8.48
CA ILE A 83 8.27 -5.95 9.44
C ILE A 83 9.40 -5.15 10.08
N PRO A 84 9.39 -4.94 11.41
CA PRO A 84 10.48 -4.28 12.11
C PRO A 84 11.83 -4.96 11.86
N LYS A 85 12.89 -4.16 11.60
CA LYS A 85 14.26 -4.67 11.46
C LYS A 85 15.30 -3.62 11.85
N GLY A 86 15.91 -3.81 13.03
CA GLY A 86 16.80 -2.80 13.61
C GLY A 86 16.05 -1.49 13.84
N ASP A 87 16.66 -0.37 13.49
CA ASP A 87 16.03 0.96 13.57
C ASP A 87 15.03 1.24 12.43
N GLY A 88 15.08 0.43 11.37
CA GLY A 88 14.24 0.54 10.19
C GLY A 88 13.20 -0.58 10.06
N ASN A 89 12.79 -0.86 8.82
CA ASN A 89 11.86 -1.95 8.53
C ASN A 89 12.14 -2.63 7.17
N ILE A 90 11.55 -3.82 7.01
CA ILE A 90 11.38 -4.47 5.71
C ILE A 90 9.91 -4.42 5.35
N MET A 91 9.63 -3.86 4.18
CA MET A 91 8.32 -3.91 3.54
C MET A 91 8.25 -5.10 2.61
N LYS A 92 7.27 -5.97 2.82
CA LYS A 92 6.92 -7.03 1.88
C LYS A 92 5.67 -6.63 1.12
N TRP A 93 5.76 -6.68 -0.21
CA TRP A 93 4.60 -6.58 -1.08
C TRP A 93 4.48 -7.85 -1.91
N SER A 94 3.29 -8.44 -1.97
CA SER A 94 3.01 -9.60 -2.80
C SER A 94 1.64 -9.47 -3.43
N ILE A 95 1.47 -10.11 -4.59
CA ILE A 95 0.20 -10.21 -5.27
C ILE A 95 -0.19 -11.69 -5.40
N GLU A 96 -1.40 -12.01 -4.98
CA GLU A 96 -2.04 -13.31 -5.18
C GLU A 96 -3.10 -13.13 -6.25
N PHE A 97 -3.06 -13.96 -7.29
CA PHE A 97 -3.98 -13.82 -8.42
C PHE A 97 -4.38 -15.17 -9.01
N GLU A 98 -5.53 -15.19 -9.66
CA GLU A 98 -6.03 -16.32 -10.45
C GLU A 98 -6.53 -15.78 -11.79
N ASN A 99 -5.87 -16.16 -12.89
CA ASN A 99 -6.26 -15.70 -14.22
C ASN A 99 -7.63 -16.24 -14.63
N VAL A 100 -8.38 -15.47 -15.44
CA VAL A 100 -9.62 -15.97 -16.06
C VAL A 100 -9.34 -17.07 -17.10
N ASN A 101 -8.19 -17.02 -17.76
CA ASN A 101 -7.70 -18.02 -18.72
C ASN A 101 -6.15 -18.02 -18.79
N LYS A 102 -5.56 -18.90 -19.62
CA LYS A 102 -4.10 -19.07 -19.72
C LYS A 102 -3.38 -17.98 -20.54
N GLU A 103 -4.10 -17.11 -21.23
CA GLU A 103 -3.54 -16.09 -22.13
C GLU A 103 -3.27 -14.77 -21.41
N ILE A 104 -3.85 -14.58 -20.21
CA ILE A 104 -3.60 -13.41 -19.38
C ILE A 104 -2.18 -13.51 -18.78
N PRO A 105 -1.31 -12.50 -19.00
CA PRO A 105 0.02 -12.50 -18.41
C PRO A 105 -0.03 -12.27 -16.90
N ASP A 106 0.99 -12.72 -16.20
CA ASP A 106 1.13 -12.47 -14.77
C ASP A 106 1.18 -10.95 -14.48
N PRO A 107 0.61 -10.49 -13.35
CA PRO A 107 0.56 -9.09 -12.94
C PRO A 107 1.92 -8.53 -12.47
N ASN A 108 3.04 -8.98 -13.05
CA ASN A 108 4.40 -8.59 -12.69
C ASN A 108 4.64 -7.08 -12.84
N MET A 109 3.94 -6.42 -13.75
CA MET A 109 3.96 -4.97 -13.94
C MET A 109 3.62 -4.16 -12.68
N PHE A 110 2.82 -4.73 -11.76
CA PHE A 110 2.49 -4.04 -10.51
C PHE A 110 3.65 -4.04 -9.50
N GLN A 111 4.63 -4.95 -9.64
CA GLN A 111 5.80 -4.97 -8.74
C GLN A 111 6.63 -3.68 -8.88
N ASP A 112 6.96 -3.27 -10.11
CA ASP A 112 7.78 -2.07 -10.33
C ASP A 112 7.08 -0.81 -9.82
N TYR A 113 5.78 -0.72 -10.06
CA TYR A 113 4.95 0.39 -9.58
C TYR A 113 4.91 0.43 -8.06
N ALA A 114 4.57 -0.69 -7.41
CA ALA A 114 4.49 -0.74 -5.95
C ALA A 114 5.87 -0.51 -5.30
N GLY A 115 6.97 -0.89 -5.96
CA GLY A 115 8.32 -0.63 -5.45
C GLY A 115 8.62 0.87 -5.40
N LYS A 116 8.31 1.58 -6.50
CA LYS A 116 8.45 3.05 -6.57
C LYS A 116 7.57 3.76 -5.55
N MET A 117 6.33 3.31 -5.38
CA MET A 117 5.40 3.88 -4.40
C MET A 117 5.90 3.73 -2.97
N LEU A 118 6.39 2.55 -2.59
CA LEU A 118 6.92 2.29 -1.25
C LEU A 118 8.21 3.08 -0.95
N ILE A 119 9.10 3.21 -1.94
CA ILE A 119 10.30 4.06 -1.83
C ILE A 119 9.92 5.55 -1.68
N GLY A 120 8.94 6.01 -2.48
CA GLY A 120 8.43 7.38 -2.40
C GLY A 120 7.81 7.70 -1.03
N LEU A 121 7.09 6.74 -0.45
CA LEU A 121 6.51 6.88 0.88
C LEU A 121 7.58 6.99 1.97
N ASP A 122 8.66 6.20 1.90
CA ASP A 122 9.79 6.31 2.83
C ASP A 122 10.44 7.70 2.75
N ALA A 123 10.68 8.19 1.53
CA ALA A 123 11.23 9.53 1.30
C ALA A 123 10.31 10.64 1.85
N TYR A 124 9.00 10.52 1.67
CA TYR A 124 8.01 11.45 2.22
C TYR A 124 8.07 11.51 3.76
N ILE A 125 8.15 10.35 4.43
CA ILE A 125 8.28 10.28 5.90
C ILE A 125 9.53 11.02 6.36
N PHE A 126 10.68 10.77 5.72
CA PHE A 126 11.93 11.45 6.08
C PHE A 126 11.87 12.96 5.86
N PHE A 127 11.30 13.40 4.73
CA PHE A 127 11.14 14.82 4.44
C PHE A 127 10.25 15.51 5.47
N PHE A 128 9.11 14.90 5.81
CA PHE A 128 8.20 15.42 6.83
C PHE A 128 8.90 15.56 8.20
N LEU A 129 9.70 14.57 8.59
CA LEU A 129 10.47 14.62 9.84
C LEU A 129 11.54 15.71 9.84
N LEU A 130 12.25 15.88 8.71
CA LEU A 130 13.27 16.92 8.56
C LEU A 130 12.65 18.32 8.65
N VAL A 131 11.52 18.54 8.00
CA VAL A 131 10.79 19.81 8.07
C VAL A 131 10.37 20.10 9.51
N ASN A 132 9.70 19.17 10.19
CA ASN A 132 9.30 19.35 11.59
C ASN A 132 10.50 19.64 12.51
N PHE A 133 11.63 18.95 12.30
CA PHE A 133 12.85 19.22 13.06
C PHE A 133 13.36 20.66 12.84
N ILE A 134 13.34 21.16 11.61
CA ILE A 134 13.72 22.54 11.28
C ILE A 134 12.77 23.53 11.94
N TYR A 135 11.45 23.32 11.87
CA TYR A 135 10.47 24.21 12.52
C TYR A 135 10.70 24.31 14.04
N VAL A 136 10.88 23.16 14.70
CA VAL A 136 11.21 23.11 16.14
C VAL A 136 12.54 23.80 16.44
N PHE A 137 13.58 23.56 15.63
CA PHE A 137 14.89 24.18 15.82
C PHE A 137 14.86 25.70 15.59
N MET A 138 14.05 26.16 14.64
CA MET A 138 13.86 27.59 14.34
C MET A 138 12.87 28.28 15.28
N GLY A 139 12.28 27.55 16.24
CA GLY A 139 11.30 28.10 17.18
C GLY A 139 10.00 28.56 16.51
N MET A 140 9.65 27.96 15.37
CA MET A 140 8.39 28.22 14.66
C MET A 140 7.36 27.20 15.13
N ASP A 141 6.16 27.66 15.51
CA ASP A 141 5.06 26.76 15.88
C ASP A 141 4.70 25.85 14.70
N THR A 142 4.50 24.56 14.98
CA THR A 142 4.13 23.50 14.02
C THR A 142 2.64 23.52 13.70
#